data_AF-A0A7H8HDD0-F1
#
_entry.id   AF-A0A7H8HDD0-F1
#
_cell.length_a   1.000
_cell.length_b   1.000
_cell.length_c   1.000
_cell.angle_alpha   90.00
_cell.angle_beta   90.00
_cell.angle_gamma   90.00
#
_symmetry.space_group_name_H-M   'P 1'
#
loop_
_entity.id
_entity.type
_entity.pdbx_description
1 polymer ?
#
loop_
_entity_poly.entity_id
_entity_poly.type
_entity_poly.pdbx_seq_one_letter_code
_entity_poly.pdbx_strand_id
1 'polypeptide(L)'
;MTDTAPGLPPVPDPAEPPKQIVTPLAGRAVLAMAVGTALVVAAVVTALWIGLTTDGADPARVSARLEVLRIGLSLGLGGGGLFALYLAWRRQRATDLALLQKERDQADVARAHALQERVAAENRAHQERVALATETDATARRITELFGKAVEHLGAAEAPVRLGGLYALERLAQDNPAQRQTIVNVICAYLRMPVDPPPDPDDDPEARRRRREHEVRLTAQRILAGHLRPGPEPGTPAATFWPGLELDLTGAVLTEADFSGCHLHALRLTGVTFHGATRFAGTTFAEDTAFEDATFTGEAHFGRATFAGRAQFRDMTLAGDADFAEAKFLLGARFEGTSFTGDAAFPGARFARRAWFTKAVFARGAEFGSAHFKGDAEFRGAVFAGNARFVATAFGGNAHFHGAAFRRAASFREAVFARDATFQGVAFDGAVGLRDATFRKNAEFRGAGFAQPPRVTAGQFEGDVPPELSGAITPG
;
A
#
# COMPACT_ATOMS: atom_id res chain seq x y z
N MET A 1 -9.26 -15.89 -4.16
CA MET A 1 -10.41 -16.75 -4.52
C MET A 1 -9.97 -17.60 -5.69
N THR A 2 -9.70 -18.88 -5.42
CA THR A 2 -9.33 -19.87 -6.44
C THR A 2 -10.58 -20.25 -7.20
N ASP A 3 -10.79 -19.61 -8.35
CA ASP A 3 -11.83 -19.97 -9.30
C ASP A 3 -11.43 -21.29 -9.96
N THR A 4 -11.92 -22.39 -9.40
CA THR A 4 -11.85 -23.71 -10.02
C THR A 4 -12.71 -23.69 -11.27
N ALA A 5 -12.07 -23.47 -12.41
CA ALA A 5 -12.66 -23.67 -13.72
C ALA A 5 -13.43 -25.00 -13.77
N PRO A 6 -14.61 -25.06 -14.42
CA PRO A 6 -15.35 -26.31 -14.57
C PRO A 6 -14.44 -27.33 -15.27
N GLY A 7 -14.16 -28.44 -14.58
CA GLY A 7 -13.33 -29.51 -15.13
C GLY A 7 -13.93 -30.00 -16.44
N LEU A 8 -13.19 -29.84 -17.54
CA LEU A 8 -13.55 -30.40 -18.83
C LEU A 8 -13.84 -31.90 -18.66
N PRO A 9 -14.95 -32.41 -19.23
CA PRO A 9 -15.39 -33.80 -19.04
C PRO A 9 -14.25 -34.76 -19.41
N PRO A 10 -13.97 -35.80 -18.61
CA PRO A 10 -12.79 -36.65 -18.75
C PRO A 10 -12.67 -37.22 -20.17
N VAL A 11 -11.45 -37.27 -20.70
CA VAL A 11 -11.17 -38.03 -21.91
C VAL A 11 -11.58 -39.47 -21.61
N PRO A 12 -12.46 -40.10 -22.40
CA PRO A 12 -12.83 -41.48 -22.17
C PRO A 12 -11.56 -42.34 -22.20
N ASP A 13 -11.38 -43.17 -21.16
CA ASP A 13 -10.26 -44.09 -21.03
C ASP A 13 -10.08 -44.91 -22.31
N PRO A 14 -8.86 -45.35 -22.64
CA PRO A 14 -8.66 -46.28 -23.74
C PRO A 14 -9.61 -47.47 -23.53
N ALA A 15 -10.47 -47.73 -24.52
CA ALA A 15 -11.32 -48.91 -24.52
C ALA A 15 -10.43 -50.11 -24.17
N GLU A 16 -10.87 -50.90 -23.19
CA GLU A 16 -10.18 -52.09 -22.71
C GLU A 16 -9.54 -52.84 -23.89
N PRO A 17 -8.30 -53.36 -23.75
CA PRO A 17 -7.69 -54.16 -24.81
C PRO A 17 -8.71 -55.23 -25.20
N PRO A 18 -8.94 -55.44 -26.51
CA PRO A 18 -10.07 -56.23 -26.98
C PRO A 18 -10.06 -57.58 -26.25
N LYS A 19 -11.21 -58.00 -25.71
CA LYS A 19 -11.40 -59.37 -25.20
C LYS A 19 -10.75 -60.30 -26.23
N GLN A 20 -9.70 -61.00 -25.81
CA GLN A 20 -9.01 -61.97 -26.66
C GLN A 20 -10.07 -62.94 -27.16
N ILE A 21 -10.49 -62.78 -28.41
CA ILE A 21 -11.31 -63.76 -29.07
C ILE A 21 -10.38 -64.96 -29.22
N VAL A 22 -10.55 -65.95 -28.35
CA VAL A 22 -9.91 -67.27 -28.41
C VAL A 22 -9.78 -67.64 -29.88
N THR A 23 -8.55 -67.79 -30.37
CA THR A 23 -8.31 -68.17 -31.76
C THR A 23 -9.06 -69.48 -32.03
N PRO A 24 -10.17 -69.47 -32.79
CA PRO A 24 -10.76 -70.74 -33.19
C PRO A 24 -9.80 -71.39 -34.18
N LEU A 25 -9.76 -72.72 -34.19
CA LEU A 25 -8.93 -73.52 -35.09
C LEU A 25 -8.83 -72.85 -36.46
N ALA A 26 -7.59 -72.57 -36.90
CA ALA A 26 -7.32 -71.88 -38.16
C ALA A 26 -8.21 -72.47 -39.26
N GLY A 27 -8.89 -71.65 -40.07
CA GLY A 27 -9.78 -72.15 -41.14
C GLY A 27 -9.08 -73.13 -42.09
N ARG A 28 -7.74 -73.06 -42.17
CA ARG A 28 -6.88 -74.05 -42.81
C ARG A 28 -6.93 -75.45 -42.18
N ALA A 29 -7.01 -75.56 -40.86
CA ALA A 29 -7.12 -76.82 -40.14
C ALA A 29 -8.49 -77.48 -40.35
N VAL A 30 -9.58 -76.68 -40.36
CA VAL A 30 -10.93 -77.20 -40.66
C VAL A 30 -11.03 -77.64 -42.13
N LEU A 31 -10.44 -76.86 -43.05
CA LEU A 31 -10.36 -77.23 -44.46
C LEU A 31 -9.48 -78.46 -44.68
N ALA A 32 -8.32 -78.55 -44.02
CA ALA A 32 -7.41 -79.69 -44.12
C ALA A 32 -8.03 -80.98 -43.54
N MET A 33 -8.77 -80.87 -42.42
CA MET A 33 -9.53 -81.99 -41.87
C MET A 33 -10.60 -82.46 -42.86
N ALA A 34 -11.38 -81.55 -43.44
CA ALA A 34 -12.43 -81.89 -44.41
C ALA A 34 -11.87 -82.51 -45.71
N VAL A 35 -10.75 -81.98 -46.23
CA VAL A 35 -10.05 -82.56 -47.38
C VAL A 35 -9.44 -83.92 -47.04
N GLY A 36 -8.89 -84.07 -45.83
CA GLY A 36 -8.37 -85.33 -45.31
C GLY A 36 -9.43 -86.41 -45.23
N THR A 37 -10.60 -86.13 -44.65
CA THR A 37 -11.72 -87.10 -44.63
C THR A 37 -12.21 -87.43 -46.03
N ALA A 38 -12.31 -86.46 -46.94
CA ALA A 38 -12.72 -86.71 -48.32
C ALA A 38 -11.75 -87.65 -49.06
N LEU A 39 -10.43 -87.49 -48.86
CA LEU A 39 -9.40 -88.35 -49.45
C LEU A 39 -9.44 -89.77 -48.87
N VAL A 40 -9.66 -89.92 -47.56
CA VAL A 40 -9.80 -91.24 -46.92
C VAL A 40 -11.02 -91.97 -47.45
N VAL A 41 -12.16 -91.29 -47.58
CA VAL A 41 -13.38 -91.87 -48.15
C VAL A 41 -13.16 -92.29 -49.60
N ALA A 42 -12.51 -91.44 -50.41
CA ALA A 42 -12.18 -91.77 -51.80
C ALA A 42 -11.26 -93.01 -51.89
N ALA A 43 -10.25 -93.11 -51.02
CA ALA A 43 -9.35 -94.25 -50.96
C ALA A 43 -10.08 -95.55 -50.59
N VAL A 44 -10.98 -95.51 -49.60
CA VAL A 44 -11.79 -96.67 -49.18
C VAL A 44 -12.74 -97.13 -50.30
N VAL A 45 -13.44 -96.20 -50.97
CA VAL A 45 -14.32 -96.52 -52.10
C VAL A 45 -13.53 -97.14 -53.25
N THR A 46 -12.34 -96.61 -53.54
CA THR A 46 -11.46 -97.13 -54.60
C THR A 46 -10.93 -98.53 -54.27
N ALA A 47 -10.54 -98.79 -53.02
CA ALA A 47 -10.08 -100.10 -52.57
C ALA A 47 -11.20 -101.16 -52.65
N LEU A 48 -12.43 -100.81 -52.23
CA LEU A 48 -13.61 -101.66 -52.38
C LEU A 48 -13.92 -101.96 -53.85
N TRP A 49 -13.79 -100.97 -54.73
CA TRP A 49 -13.99 -101.14 -56.17
C TRP A 49 -13.00 -102.12 -56.78
N ILE A 50 -11.71 -102.01 -56.42
CA ILE A 50 -10.64 -102.89 -56.93
C ILE A 50 -10.87 -104.34 -56.45
N GLY A 51 -11.18 -104.55 -55.16
CA GLY A 51 -11.44 -105.88 -54.61
C GLY A 51 -12.65 -106.59 -55.26
N LEU A 52 -13.59 -105.83 -55.79
CA LEU A 52 -14.74 -106.37 -56.53
C LEU A 52 -14.42 -106.73 -57.99
N THR A 53 -13.22 -106.45 -58.52
CA THR A 53 -12.88 -106.60 -59.95
C THR A 53 -11.95 -107.76 -60.31
N THR A 54 -11.26 -108.40 -59.36
CA THR A 54 -10.30 -109.49 -59.63
C THR A 54 -10.95 -110.89 -59.47
N ASP A 55 -10.96 -111.64 -60.57
CA ASP A 55 -11.32 -113.07 -60.81
C ASP A 55 -12.73 -113.60 -60.45
N GLY A 56 -13.37 -114.21 -61.47
CA GLY A 56 -14.55 -115.08 -61.38
C GLY A 56 -15.90 -114.39 -61.59
N ALA A 57 -16.66 -114.80 -62.62
CA ALA A 57 -17.97 -114.25 -62.96
C ALA A 57 -19.08 -114.75 -62.00
N ASP A 58 -19.42 -113.93 -61.00
CA ASP A 58 -20.53 -114.18 -60.06
C ASP A 58 -21.55 -113.00 -60.10
N PRO A 59 -22.83 -113.23 -60.43
CA PRO A 59 -23.85 -112.18 -60.55
C PRO A 59 -24.14 -111.42 -59.23
N ALA A 60 -23.79 -111.95 -58.05
CA ALA A 60 -23.98 -111.26 -56.77
C ALA A 60 -23.08 -110.00 -56.61
N ARG A 61 -21.99 -109.87 -57.37
CA ARG A 61 -21.06 -108.73 -57.27
C ARG A 61 -21.52 -107.49 -58.03
N VAL A 62 -22.51 -107.60 -58.94
CA VAL A 62 -23.00 -106.46 -59.75
C VAL A 62 -23.86 -105.50 -58.91
N SER A 63 -24.69 -106.01 -58.00
CA SER A 63 -25.48 -105.18 -57.08
C SER A 63 -24.60 -104.45 -56.07
N ALA A 64 -23.56 -105.12 -55.54
CA ALA A 64 -22.59 -104.53 -54.63
C ALA A 64 -21.82 -103.35 -55.26
N ARG A 65 -21.46 -103.44 -56.54
CA ARG A 65 -20.80 -102.34 -57.28
C ARG A 65 -21.69 -101.10 -57.40
N LEU A 66 -22.99 -101.28 -57.63
CA LEU A 66 -23.95 -100.16 -57.69
C LEU A 66 -24.13 -99.49 -56.34
N GLU A 67 -24.07 -100.24 -55.24
CA GLU A 67 -24.21 -99.71 -53.88
C GLU A 67 -22.99 -98.87 -53.46
N VAL A 68 -21.78 -99.33 -53.78
CA VAL A 68 -20.53 -98.58 -53.56
C VAL A 68 -20.52 -97.25 -54.35
N LEU A 69 -21.01 -97.26 -55.60
CA LEU A 69 -21.11 -96.06 -56.42
C LEU A 69 -22.13 -95.05 -55.84
N ARG A 70 -23.24 -95.55 -55.30
CA ARG A 70 -24.29 -94.74 -54.68
C ARG A 70 -23.83 -94.10 -53.37
N ILE A 71 -23.03 -94.81 -52.57
CA ILE A 71 -22.39 -94.30 -51.35
C ILE A 71 -21.33 -93.24 -51.71
N GLY A 72 -20.52 -93.48 -52.74
CA GLY A 72 -19.55 -92.49 -53.23
C GLY A 72 -20.21 -91.18 -53.70
N LEU A 73 -21.33 -91.27 -54.42
CA LEU A 73 -22.11 -90.12 -54.89
C LEU A 73 -22.83 -89.35 -53.78
N SER A 74 -23.35 -90.05 -52.75
CA SER A 74 -24.04 -89.40 -51.63
C SER A 74 -23.09 -88.66 -50.68
N LEU A 75 -21.89 -89.19 -50.46
CA LEU A 75 -20.82 -88.54 -49.70
C LEU A 75 -20.28 -87.28 -50.40
N GLY A 76 -20.26 -87.26 -51.74
CA GLY A 76 -19.85 -86.08 -52.52
C GLY A 76 -20.78 -84.87 -52.38
N LEU A 77 -22.10 -85.10 -52.22
CA LEU A 77 -23.10 -84.03 -52.08
C LEU A 77 -23.09 -83.37 -50.68
N GLY A 78 -22.69 -84.10 -49.63
CA GLY A 78 -22.56 -83.55 -48.27
C GLY A 78 -21.46 -82.47 -48.13
N GLY A 79 -20.44 -82.51 -48.98
CA GLY A 79 -19.35 -81.53 -48.98
C GLY A 79 -19.76 -80.11 -49.42
N GLY A 80 -20.76 -80.00 -50.30
CA GLY A 80 -21.24 -78.70 -50.81
C GLY A 80 -21.92 -77.83 -49.75
N GLY A 81 -22.69 -78.46 -48.84
CA GLY A 81 -23.36 -77.75 -47.74
C GLY A 81 -22.37 -77.20 -46.69
N LEU A 82 -21.33 -77.97 -46.36
CA LEU A 82 -20.25 -77.52 -45.48
C LEU A 82 -19.45 -76.35 -46.07
N PHE A 83 -19.26 -76.35 -47.39
CA PHE A 83 -18.59 -75.26 -48.10
C PHE A 83 -19.44 -73.97 -48.11
N ALA A 84 -20.76 -74.08 -48.29
CA ALA A 84 -21.68 -72.95 -48.19
C ALA A 84 -21.72 -72.34 -46.77
N LEU A 85 -21.74 -73.19 -45.74
CA LEU A 85 -21.63 -72.76 -44.33
C LEU A 85 -20.29 -72.07 -44.05
N TYR A 86 -19.19 -72.58 -44.59
CA TYR A 86 -17.88 -71.92 -44.49
C TYR A 86 -17.86 -70.55 -45.17
N LEU A 87 -18.45 -70.42 -46.36
CA LEU A 87 -18.57 -69.13 -47.05
C LEU A 87 -19.46 -68.14 -46.30
N ALA A 88 -20.58 -68.60 -45.75
CA ALA A 88 -21.47 -67.79 -44.91
C ALA A 88 -20.74 -67.30 -43.65
N TRP A 89 -20.01 -68.19 -42.96
CA TRP A 89 -19.18 -67.86 -41.80
C TRP A 89 -18.07 -66.86 -42.16
N ARG A 90 -17.37 -67.05 -43.29
CA ARG A 90 -16.32 -66.13 -43.75
C ARG A 90 -16.89 -64.74 -44.06
N ARG A 91 -18.07 -64.68 -44.70
CA ARG A 91 -18.74 -63.43 -45.05
C ARG A 91 -19.21 -62.70 -43.79
N GLN A 92 -19.84 -63.41 -42.85
CA GLN A 92 -20.27 -62.86 -41.57
C GLN A 92 -19.08 -62.31 -40.76
N ARG A 93 -17.96 -63.03 -40.75
CA ARG A 93 -16.75 -62.58 -40.05
C ARG A 93 -16.11 -61.35 -40.70
N ALA A 94 -16.21 -61.22 -42.03
CA ALA A 94 -15.77 -60.01 -42.73
C ALA A 94 -16.66 -58.80 -42.40
N THR A 95 -17.97 -58.97 -42.27
CA THR A 95 -18.89 -57.88 -41.87
C THR A 95 -18.71 -57.48 -40.41
N ASP A 96 -18.52 -58.45 -39.50
CA ASP A 96 -18.30 -58.17 -38.08
C ASP A 96 -16.98 -57.42 -37.87
N LEU A 97 -15.92 -57.79 -38.59
CA LEU A 97 -14.64 -57.07 -38.56
C LEU A 97 -14.77 -55.64 -39.12
N ALA A 98 -15.54 -55.45 -40.19
CA ALA A 98 -15.75 -54.12 -40.78
C ALA A 98 -16.55 -53.19 -39.85
N LEU A 99 -17.55 -53.72 -39.13
CA LEU A 99 -18.31 -52.95 -38.13
C LEU A 99 -17.42 -52.53 -36.95
N LEU A 100 -16.60 -53.45 -36.42
CA LEU A 100 -15.66 -53.16 -35.35
C LEU A 100 -14.59 -52.14 -35.75
N GLN A 101 -14.13 -52.18 -37.02
CA GLN A 101 -13.24 -51.15 -37.55
C GLN A 101 -13.94 -49.79 -37.58
N LYS A 102 -15.18 -49.73 -38.06
CA LYS A 102 -15.97 -48.49 -38.11
C LYS A 102 -16.23 -47.90 -36.71
N GLU A 103 -16.51 -48.73 -35.71
CA GLU A 103 -16.66 -48.29 -34.32
C GLU A 103 -15.36 -47.71 -33.74
N ARG A 104 -14.21 -48.34 -34.03
CA ARG A 104 -12.90 -47.79 -33.65
C ARG A 104 -12.61 -46.47 -34.32
N ASP A 105 -12.85 -46.37 -35.63
CA ASP A 105 -12.65 -45.14 -36.39
C ASP A 105 -13.53 -44.01 -35.84
N GLN A 106 -14.79 -44.29 -35.48
CA GLN A 106 -15.68 -43.32 -34.85
C GLN A 106 -15.20 -42.90 -33.45
N ALA A 107 -14.71 -43.84 -32.64
CA ALA A 107 -14.16 -43.55 -31.32
C ALA A 107 -12.85 -42.74 -31.42
N ASP A 108 -12.02 -43.01 -32.42
CA ASP A 108 -10.80 -42.26 -32.70
C ASP A 108 -11.11 -40.83 -33.15
N VAL A 109 -12.11 -40.65 -34.02
CA VAL A 109 -12.59 -39.33 -34.44
C VAL A 109 -13.18 -38.55 -33.26
N ALA A 110 -13.99 -39.18 -32.40
CA ALA A 110 -14.56 -38.53 -31.22
C ALA A 110 -13.46 -38.10 -30.22
N ARG A 111 -12.43 -38.94 -30.03
CA ARG A 111 -11.27 -38.61 -29.19
C ARG A 111 -10.45 -37.47 -29.79
N ALA A 112 -10.22 -37.50 -31.09
CA ALA A 112 -9.52 -36.43 -31.79
C ALA A 112 -10.27 -35.09 -31.66
N HIS A 113 -11.60 -35.11 -31.80
CA HIS A 113 -12.44 -33.93 -31.62
C HIS A 113 -12.40 -33.40 -30.19
N ALA A 114 -12.55 -34.27 -29.19
CA ALA A 114 -12.48 -33.88 -27.78
C ALA A 114 -11.09 -33.32 -27.38
N LEU A 115 -10.01 -33.88 -27.94
CA LEU A 115 -8.66 -33.36 -27.75
C LEU A 115 -8.51 -31.99 -28.42
N GLN A 116 -9.03 -31.83 -29.64
CA GLN A 116 -9.02 -30.54 -30.34
C GLN A 116 -9.77 -29.46 -29.56
N GLU A 117 -10.95 -29.77 -29.00
CA GLU A 117 -11.70 -28.83 -28.16
C GLU A 117 -10.94 -28.44 -26.90
N ARG A 118 -10.30 -29.39 -26.22
CA ARG A 118 -9.48 -29.13 -25.03
C ARG A 118 -8.29 -28.23 -25.37
N VAL A 119 -7.54 -28.56 -26.42
CA VAL A 119 -6.40 -27.74 -26.88
C VAL A 119 -6.88 -26.35 -27.30
N ALA A 120 -8.03 -26.24 -27.97
CA ALA A 120 -8.60 -24.95 -28.33
C ALA A 120 -9.01 -24.12 -27.09
N ALA A 121 -9.59 -24.76 -26.08
CA ALA A 121 -9.96 -24.11 -24.82
C ALA A 121 -8.73 -23.64 -24.02
N GLU A 122 -7.70 -24.48 -23.90
CA GLU A 122 -6.45 -24.11 -23.24
C GLU A 122 -5.72 -22.98 -23.98
N ASN A 123 -5.70 -23.03 -25.32
CA ASN A 123 -5.14 -21.97 -26.15
C ASN A 123 -5.88 -20.64 -25.95
N ARG A 124 -7.22 -20.65 -25.89
CA ARG A 124 -8.02 -19.45 -25.59
C ARG A 124 -7.69 -18.89 -24.21
N ALA A 125 -7.70 -19.73 -23.18
CA ALA A 125 -7.35 -19.31 -21.81
C ALA A 125 -5.90 -18.81 -21.69
N HIS A 126 -4.97 -19.37 -22.47
CA HIS A 126 -3.61 -18.86 -22.56
C HIS A 126 -3.56 -17.51 -23.28
N GLN A 127 -4.29 -17.36 -24.40
CA GLN A 127 -4.39 -16.10 -25.14
C GLN A 127 -4.98 -14.98 -24.28
N GLU A 128 -6.03 -15.23 -23.52
CA GLU A 128 -6.63 -14.25 -22.60
C GLU A 128 -5.64 -13.80 -21.52
N ARG A 129 -4.91 -14.75 -20.91
CA ARG A 129 -3.87 -14.43 -19.91
C ARG A 129 -2.72 -13.61 -20.51
N VAL A 130 -2.26 -13.97 -21.71
CA VAL A 130 -1.23 -13.22 -22.42
C VAL A 130 -1.72 -11.84 -22.81
N ALA A 131 -2.98 -11.69 -23.25
CA ALA A 131 -3.57 -10.41 -23.61
C ALA A 131 -3.66 -9.47 -22.39
N LEU A 132 -4.16 -9.96 -21.25
CA LEU A 132 -4.22 -9.19 -20.01
C LEU A 132 -2.81 -8.79 -19.51
N ALA A 133 -1.86 -9.73 -19.55
CA ALA A 133 -0.46 -9.45 -19.20
C ALA A 133 0.17 -8.40 -20.15
N THR A 134 -0.18 -8.42 -21.43
CA THR A 134 0.28 -7.44 -22.42
C THR A 134 -0.32 -6.06 -22.19
N GLU A 135 -1.62 -5.98 -21.87
CA GLU A 135 -2.31 -4.71 -21.59
C GLU A 135 -1.78 -4.04 -20.31
N THR A 136 -1.56 -4.83 -19.26
CA THR A 136 -0.96 -4.35 -18.01
C THR A 136 0.47 -3.87 -18.19
N ASP A 137 1.31 -4.61 -18.93
CA ASP A 137 2.67 -4.20 -19.28
C ASP A 137 2.67 -2.93 -20.15
N ALA A 138 1.80 -2.84 -21.16
CA ALA A 138 1.66 -1.64 -21.99
C ALA A 138 1.24 -0.41 -21.18
N THR A 139 0.35 -0.58 -20.20
CA THR A 139 -0.08 0.48 -19.28
C THR A 139 1.07 0.92 -18.38
N ALA A 140 1.82 -0.02 -17.79
CA ALA A 140 2.97 0.26 -16.95
C ALA A 140 4.09 1.01 -17.70
N ARG A 141 4.37 0.60 -18.95
CA ARG A 141 5.33 1.29 -19.83
C ARG A 141 4.90 2.73 -20.14
N ARG A 142 3.62 2.93 -20.50
CA ARG A 142 3.07 4.27 -20.76
C ARG A 142 3.18 5.19 -19.54
N ILE A 143 2.86 4.69 -18.34
CA ILE A 143 3.00 5.47 -17.10
C ILE A 143 4.46 5.87 -16.88
N THR A 144 5.39 4.93 -17.10
CA THR A 144 6.83 5.17 -16.93
C THR A 144 7.35 6.21 -17.94
N GLU A 145 6.92 6.13 -19.20
CA GLU A 145 7.26 7.11 -20.24
C GLU A 145 6.71 8.51 -19.91
N LEU A 146 5.45 8.61 -19.50
CA LEU A 146 4.83 9.87 -19.10
C LEU A 146 5.51 10.47 -17.87
N PHE A 147 5.85 9.64 -16.87
CA PHE A 147 6.62 10.04 -15.69
C PHE A 147 7.99 10.59 -16.10
N GLY A 148 8.75 9.83 -16.90
CA GLY A 148 10.07 10.24 -17.38
C GLY A 148 10.05 11.58 -18.11
N LYS A 149 9.07 11.76 -19.02
CA LYS A 149 8.89 13.02 -19.75
C LYS A 149 8.52 14.20 -18.84
N ALA A 150 7.67 13.97 -17.83
CA ALA A 150 7.29 15.01 -16.89
C ALA A 150 8.46 15.44 -15.99
N VAL A 151 9.28 14.48 -15.55
CA VAL A 151 10.53 14.75 -14.81
C VAL A 151 11.55 15.50 -15.68
N GLU A 152 11.71 15.12 -16.95
CA GLU A 152 12.56 15.83 -17.91
C GLU A 152 12.11 17.30 -18.08
N HIS A 153 10.80 17.53 -18.22
CA HIS A 153 10.25 18.88 -18.29
C HIS A 153 10.50 19.68 -16.99
N LEU A 154 10.42 19.05 -15.82
CA LEU A 154 10.74 19.71 -14.54
C LEU A 154 12.22 20.11 -14.43
N GLY A 155 13.12 19.40 -15.11
CA GLY A 155 14.55 19.74 -15.22
C GLY A 155 14.87 20.80 -16.27
N ALA A 156 13.89 21.28 -17.05
CA ALA A 156 14.13 22.21 -18.14
C ALA A 156 14.56 23.61 -17.66
N ALA A 157 15.38 24.31 -18.46
CA ALA A 157 15.84 25.66 -18.15
C ALA A 157 14.70 26.71 -18.12
N GLU A 158 13.67 26.50 -18.94
CA GLU A 158 12.54 27.42 -19.08
C GLU A 158 11.43 27.12 -18.07
N ALA A 159 11.06 28.11 -17.26
CA ALA A 159 10.04 27.96 -16.22
C ALA A 159 8.65 27.51 -16.76
N PRO A 160 8.15 27.99 -17.91
CA PRO A 160 6.90 27.48 -18.47
C PRO A 160 6.92 25.96 -18.73
N VAL A 161 8.08 25.42 -19.14
CA VAL A 161 8.25 23.97 -19.35
C VAL A 161 8.24 23.22 -18.02
N ARG A 162 8.91 23.76 -16.99
CA ARG A 162 8.89 23.19 -15.64
C ARG A 162 7.49 23.17 -15.02
N LEU A 163 6.72 24.25 -15.20
CA LEU A 163 5.31 24.31 -14.78
C LEU A 163 4.48 23.24 -15.49
N GLY A 164 4.68 23.07 -16.81
CA GLY A 164 4.07 21.98 -17.57
C GLY A 164 4.45 20.59 -17.03
N GLY A 165 5.70 20.41 -16.61
CA GLY A 165 6.19 19.21 -15.92
C GLY A 165 5.47 18.96 -14.60
N LEU A 166 5.32 19.98 -13.75
CA LEU A 166 4.60 19.87 -12.47
C LEU A 166 3.13 19.47 -12.66
N TYR A 167 2.41 20.11 -13.58
CA TYR A 167 1.01 19.75 -13.87
C TYR A 167 0.87 18.36 -14.50
N ALA A 168 1.84 17.94 -15.31
CA ALA A 168 1.88 16.57 -15.84
C ALA A 168 2.11 15.54 -14.72
N LEU A 169 3.02 15.82 -13.79
CA LEU A 169 3.26 15.01 -12.60
C LEU A 169 2.01 14.95 -11.70
N GLU A 170 1.37 16.08 -11.43
CA GLU A 170 0.14 16.18 -10.64
C GLU A 170 -0.96 15.30 -11.23
N ARG A 171 -1.24 15.46 -12.52
CA ARG A 171 -2.23 14.65 -13.23
C ARG A 171 -1.88 13.16 -13.18
N LEU A 172 -0.62 12.81 -13.41
CA LEU A 172 -0.17 11.42 -13.37
C LEU A 172 -0.39 10.80 -11.99
N ALA A 173 -0.09 11.54 -10.91
CA ALA A 173 -0.32 11.11 -9.53
C ALA A 173 -1.82 11.01 -9.17
N GLN A 174 -2.64 11.91 -9.71
CA GLN A 174 -4.09 11.88 -9.51
C GLN A 174 -4.70 10.61 -10.11
N ASP A 175 -4.33 10.27 -11.34
CA ASP A 175 -4.84 9.12 -12.09
C ASP A 175 -4.20 7.79 -11.63
N ASN A 176 -3.03 7.82 -10.99
CA ASN A 176 -2.26 6.63 -10.61
C ASN A 176 -1.87 6.67 -9.11
N PRO A 177 -2.74 6.20 -8.19
CA PRO A 177 -2.49 6.26 -6.75
C PRO A 177 -1.17 5.61 -6.30
N ALA A 178 -0.77 4.51 -6.96
CA ALA A 178 0.49 3.81 -6.67
C ALA A 178 1.75 4.66 -6.94
N GLN A 179 1.65 5.72 -7.76
CA GLN A 179 2.78 6.59 -8.11
C GLN A 179 2.84 7.88 -7.28
N ARG A 180 1.82 8.16 -6.45
CA ARG A 180 1.71 9.43 -5.71
C ARG A 180 2.95 9.71 -4.86
N GLN A 181 3.42 8.73 -4.08
CA GLN A 181 4.58 8.93 -3.23
C GLN A 181 5.85 9.21 -4.03
N THR A 182 6.07 8.48 -5.14
CA THR A 182 7.21 8.72 -6.03
C THR A 182 7.18 10.13 -6.61
N ILE A 183 6.02 10.58 -7.04
CA ILE A 183 5.83 11.92 -7.62
C ILE A 183 6.00 13.01 -6.57
N VAL A 184 5.44 12.84 -5.38
CA VAL A 184 5.63 13.73 -4.23
C VAL A 184 7.12 13.83 -3.86
N ASN A 185 7.84 12.70 -3.86
CA ASN A 185 9.28 12.69 -3.61
C ASN A 185 10.06 13.53 -4.64
N VAL A 186 9.66 13.50 -5.92
CA VAL A 186 10.28 14.35 -6.96
C VAL A 186 9.99 15.83 -6.70
N ILE A 187 8.75 16.19 -6.36
CA ILE A 187 8.38 17.58 -6.05
C ILE A 187 9.14 18.08 -4.80
N CYS A 188 9.21 17.26 -3.75
CA CYS A 188 9.99 17.53 -2.55
C CYS A 188 11.50 17.67 -2.86
N ALA A 189 12.06 16.80 -3.70
CA ALA A 189 13.44 16.91 -4.16
C ALA A 189 13.70 18.23 -4.90
N TYR A 190 12.76 18.66 -5.76
CA TYR A 190 12.83 19.94 -6.43
C TYR A 190 12.85 21.12 -5.44
N LEU A 191 11.96 21.12 -4.44
CA LEU A 191 11.90 22.16 -3.41
C LEU A 191 13.15 22.22 -2.52
N ARG A 192 13.83 21.07 -2.32
CA ARG A 192 15.11 20.99 -1.59
C ARG A 192 16.32 21.46 -2.38
N MET A 193 16.20 21.70 -3.69
CA MET A 193 17.33 22.25 -4.45
C MET A 193 17.67 23.67 -3.95
N PRO A 194 18.96 24.08 -3.96
CA PRO A 194 19.36 25.42 -3.54
C PRO A 194 18.61 26.52 -4.29
N VAL A 195 18.28 27.61 -3.59
CA VAL A 195 17.80 28.85 -4.20
C VAL A 195 19.00 29.77 -4.31
N ASP A 196 19.30 30.28 -5.52
CA ASP A 196 20.35 31.28 -5.68
C ASP A 196 20.06 32.49 -4.77
N PRO A 197 21.03 32.98 -3.98
CA PRO A 197 20.82 34.10 -3.07
C PRO A 197 20.42 35.37 -3.86
N PRO A 198 19.71 36.33 -3.24
CA PRO A 198 19.36 37.58 -3.90
C PRO A 198 20.65 38.41 -4.17
N PRO A 199 20.97 38.75 -5.43
CA PRO A 199 21.98 39.74 -5.77
C PRO A 199 21.38 41.15 -5.81
N ASP A 200 22.30 42.12 -5.87
CA ASP A 200 22.15 43.58 -5.83
C ASP A 200 20.92 44.09 -6.62
N PRO A 201 20.14 45.07 -6.09
CA PRO A 201 18.93 45.63 -6.72
C PRO A 201 19.08 46.28 -8.10
N ASP A 202 20.27 46.41 -8.67
CA ASP A 202 20.48 47.06 -9.96
C ASP A 202 20.19 46.10 -11.14
N ASP A 203 18.98 46.24 -11.68
CA ASP A 203 18.44 45.82 -12.99
C ASP A 203 19.20 44.71 -13.76
N ASP A 204 18.85 43.45 -13.53
CA ASP A 204 19.54 42.32 -14.17
C ASP A 204 18.60 41.15 -14.59
N PRO A 205 18.79 40.54 -15.78
CA PRO A 205 18.19 39.27 -16.21
C PRO A 205 18.01 38.19 -15.13
N GLU A 206 18.89 38.10 -14.14
CA GLU A 206 18.76 37.15 -13.04
C GLU A 206 17.52 37.43 -12.15
N ALA A 207 17.10 38.70 -12.00
CA ALA A 207 15.87 39.03 -11.26
C ALA A 207 14.62 38.44 -11.93
N ARG A 208 14.57 38.43 -13.27
CA ARG A 208 13.51 37.77 -14.04
C ARG A 208 13.60 36.25 -13.92
N ARG A 209 14.81 35.68 -13.88
CA ARG A 209 15.03 34.23 -13.66
C ARG A 209 14.56 33.81 -12.25
N ARG A 210 14.87 34.59 -11.22
CA ARG A 210 14.41 34.38 -9.83
C ARG A 210 12.89 34.45 -9.70
N ARG A 211 12.24 35.47 -10.29
CA ARG A 211 10.77 35.55 -10.30
C ARG A 211 10.13 34.32 -10.95
N ARG A 212 10.69 33.87 -12.08
CA ARG A 212 10.24 32.66 -12.76
C ARG A 212 10.44 31.40 -11.92
N GLU A 213 11.59 31.25 -11.26
CA GLU A 213 11.86 30.12 -10.37
C GLU A 213 10.95 30.11 -9.14
N HIS A 214 10.72 31.27 -8.56
CA HIS A 214 9.81 31.48 -7.45
C HIS A 214 8.39 31.00 -7.81
N GLU A 215 7.87 31.34 -8.99
CA GLU A 215 6.56 30.86 -9.48
C GLU A 215 6.50 29.33 -9.62
N VAL A 216 7.57 28.68 -10.09
CA VAL A 216 7.62 27.19 -10.17
C VAL A 216 7.57 26.57 -8.77
N ARG A 217 8.33 27.11 -7.83
CA ARG A 217 8.35 26.62 -6.43
C ARG A 217 7.04 26.88 -5.70
N LEU A 218 6.39 28.01 -5.94
CA LEU A 218 5.04 28.27 -5.43
C LEU A 218 4.04 27.28 -6.00
N THR A 219 4.11 26.97 -7.29
CA THR A 219 3.27 25.95 -7.92
C THR A 219 3.49 24.58 -7.29
N ALA A 220 4.74 24.17 -7.09
CA ALA A 220 5.07 22.92 -6.39
C ALA A 220 4.48 22.85 -4.97
N GLN A 221 4.63 23.92 -4.18
CA GLN A 221 4.02 24.02 -2.84
C GLN A 221 2.49 23.95 -2.89
N ARG A 222 1.85 24.64 -3.85
CA ARG A 222 0.39 24.65 -4.03
C ARG A 222 -0.16 23.27 -4.40
N ILE A 223 0.53 22.52 -5.27
CA ILE A 223 0.16 21.15 -5.62
C ILE A 223 0.21 20.26 -4.37
N LEU A 224 1.32 20.30 -3.61
CA LEU A 224 1.44 19.53 -2.37
C LEU A 224 0.32 19.90 -1.38
N ALA A 225 0.13 21.18 -1.09
CA ALA A 225 -0.90 21.62 -0.15
C ALA A 225 -2.32 21.32 -0.63
N GLY A 226 -2.60 21.42 -1.94
CA GLY A 226 -3.91 21.12 -2.53
C GLY A 226 -4.32 19.67 -2.30
N HIS A 227 -3.39 18.74 -2.52
CA HIS A 227 -3.64 17.31 -2.36
C HIS A 227 -3.57 16.82 -0.91
N LEU A 228 -3.07 17.64 0.02
CA LEU A 228 -3.03 17.32 1.45
C LEU A 228 -4.24 17.88 2.23
N ARG A 229 -5.15 18.61 1.58
CA ARG A 229 -6.40 19.08 2.20
C ARG A 229 -7.51 18.04 1.99
N PRO A 230 -8.09 17.47 3.06
CA PRO A 230 -9.15 16.47 2.95
C PRO A 230 -10.48 17.04 2.44
N GLY A 231 -10.65 18.38 2.38
CA GLY A 231 -11.89 19.02 1.95
C GLY A 231 -12.79 19.46 3.13
N PRO A 232 -13.94 20.09 2.84
CA PRO A 232 -14.77 20.75 3.84
C PRO A 232 -15.67 19.79 4.64
N GLU A 233 -15.97 18.60 4.12
CA GLU A 233 -16.89 17.64 4.75
C GLU A 233 -16.14 16.67 5.69
N PRO A 234 -16.42 16.69 7.00
CA PRO A 234 -15.81 15.75 7.93
C PRO A 234 -16.20 14.30 7.59
N GLY A 235 -15.22 13.41 7.50
CA GLY A 235 -15.43 11.98 7.27
C GLY A 235 -15.57 11.57 5.80
N THR A 236 -15.71 12.52 4.87
CA THR A 236 -15.77 12.27 3.42
C THR A 236 -14.66 13.05 2.73
N PRO A 237 -13.47 12.44 2.53
CA PRO A 237 -12.37 13.14 1.88
C PRO A 237 -12.68 13.50 0.42
N ALA A 238 -12.25 14.67 -0.02
CA ALA A 238 -12.32 15.12 -1.40
C ALA A 238 -11.59 14.14 -2.33
N ALA A 239 -12.08 13.98 -3.57
CA ALA A 239 -11.47 13.09 -4.55
C ALA A 239 -10.01 13.47 -4.93
N THR A 240 -9.63 14.72 -4.70
CA THR A 240 -8.27 15.23 -4.89
C THR A 240 -7.36 14.94 -3.69
N PHE A 241 -7.88 14.51 -2.54
CA PHE A 241 -7.06 14.27 -1.36
C PHE A 241 -6.19 13.01 -1.52
N TRP A 242 -4.90 13.14 -1.19
CA TRP A 242 -3.92 12.06 -1.22
C TRP A 242 -3.53 11.69 0.22
N PRO A 243 -4.18 10.66 0.81
CA PRO A 243 -3.89 10.25 2.18
C PRO A 243 -2.54 9.54 2.30
N GLY A 244 -1.94 9.63 3.49
CA GLY A 244 -0.80 8.78 3.88
C GLY A 244 0.54 9.13 3.23
N LEU A 245 0.70 10.35 2.70
CA LEU A 245 1.93 10.76 2.04
C LEU A 245 3.01 11.18 3.04
N GLU A 246 4.26 10.84 2.70
CA GLU A 246 5.45 11.34 3.37
C GLU A 246 6.04 12.52 2.61
N LEU A 247 6.32 13.61 3.31
CA LEU A 247 6.98 14.80 2.76
C LEU A 247 8.34 15.00 3.44
N ASP A 248 9.40 14.92 2.64
CA ASP A 248 10.75 15.30 3.06
C ASP A 248 11.13 16.66 2.47
N LEU A 249 11.05 17.69 3.30
CA LEU A 249 11.40 19.07 2.97
C LEU A 249 12.62 19.53 3.79
N THR A 250 13.46 18.57 4.22
CA THR A 250 14.71 18.83 4.95
C THR A 250 15.59 19.81 4.17
N GLY A 251 16.00 20.90 4.82
CA GLY A 251 16.84 21.94 4.21
C GLY A 251 16.17 22.74 3.09
N ALA A 252 14.88 22.56 2.83
CA ALA A 252 14.19 23.30 1.77
C ALA A 252 14.04 24.78 2.13
N VAL A 253 13.92 25.63 1.11
CA VAL A 253 13.53 27.02 1.26
C VAL A 253 12.12 27.18 0.70
N LEU A 254 11.18 27.51 1.58
CA LEU A 254 9.76 27.67 1.25
C LEU A 254 9.37 29.13 1.40
N THR A 255 8.45 29.61 0.58
CA THR A 255 8.03 31.01 0.59
C THR A 255 6.52 31.10 0.62
N GLU A 256 5.99 31.89 1.55
CA GLU A 256 4.55 32.07 1.80
C GLU A 256 3.81 30.73 1.93
N ALA A 257 4.45 29.75 2.59
CA ALA A 257 3.96 28.39 2.66
C ALA A 257 2.62 28.32 3.40
N ASP A 258 1.60 27.75 2.74
CA ASP A 258 0.26 27.58 3.30
C ASP A 258 -0.17 26.12 3.26
N PHE A 259 -0.09 25.48 4.41
CA PHE A 259 -0.57 24.14 4.71
C PHE A 259 -1.79 24.17 5.65
N SER A 260 -2.50 25.30 5.74
CA SER A 260 -3.67 25.45 6.60
C SER A 260 -4.74 24.41 6.24
N GLY A 261 -5.29 23.76 7.25
CA GLY A 261 -6.30 22.70 7.10
C GLY A 261 -5.79 21.43 6.42
N CYS A 262 -4.49 21.27 6.18
CA CYS A 262 -3.93 20.04 5.65
C CYS A 262 -3.96 18.91 6.69
N HIS A 263 -3.95 17.67 6.20
CA HIS A 263 -3.66 16.48 6.97
C HIS A 263 -2.33 15.90 6.50
N LEU A 264 -1.29 16.11 7.30
CA LEU A 264 0.08 15.71 7.01
C LEU A 264 0.36 14.41 7.76
N HIS A 265 0.63 13.34 7.01
CA HIS A 265 0.91 12.03 7.62
C HIS A 265 2.30 12.02 8.25
N ALA A 266 3.36 11.99 7.44
CA ALA A 266 4.74 12.15 7.89
C ALA A 266 5.39 13.37 7.23
N LEU A 267 6.01 14.23 8.05
CA LEU A 267 6.61 15.48 7.58
C LEU A 267 7.95 15.73 8.25
N ARG A 268 9.00 15.86 7.42
CA ARG A 268 10.36 16.23 7.86
C ARG A 268 10.69 17.64 7.37
N LEU A 269 11.00 18.52 8.33
CA LEU A 269 11.29 19.94 8.10
C LEU A 269 12.57 20.37 8.82
N THR A 270 13.48 19.41 9.08
CA THR A 270 14.76 19.72 9.73
C THR A 270 15.57 20.69 8.86
N GLY A 271 16.06 21.78 9.46
CA GLY A 271 16.84 22.81 8.77
C GLY A 271 16.08 23.59 7.68
N VAL A 272 14.75 23.48 7.60
CA VAL A 272 13.96 24.21 6.61
C VAL A 272 14.01 25.72 6.89
N THR A 273 14.03 26.54 5.85
CA THR A 273 13.85 27.99 5.97
C THR A 273 12.53 28.42 5.33
N PHE A 274 11.67 29.07 6.13
CA PHE A 274 10.43 29.67 5.67
C PHE A 274 10.59 31.18 5.51
N HIS A 275 10.28 31.67 4.31
CA HIS A 275 10.22 33.08 3.97
C HIS A 275 8.79 33.60 3.92
N GLY A 276 8.57 34.76 4.54
CA GLY A 276 7.25 35.36 4.64
C GLY A 276 6.32 34.61 5.61
N ALA A 277 5.03 34.94 5.55
CA ALA A 277 4.03 34.34 6.43
C ALA A 277 3.83 32.85 6.12
N THR A 278 3.97 32.01 7.14
CA THR A 278 3.81 30.56 7.04
C THR A 278 2.61 30.10 7.85
N ARG A 279 1.74 29.28 7.24
CA ARG A 279 0.46 28.89 7.83
C ARG A 279 0.31 27.37 7.92
N PHE A 280 0.11 26.91 9.14
CA PHE A 280 -0.29 25.56 9.55
C PHE A 280 -1.56 25.60 10.40
N ALA A 281 -2.40 26.64 10.21
CA ALA A 281 -3.59 26.84 11.00
C ALA A 281 -4.60 25.71 10.75
N GLY A 282 -5.07 25.07 11.83
CA GLY A 282 -5.99 23.93 11.75
C GLY A 282 -5.39 22.67 11.11
N THR A 283 -4.07 22.62 10.86
CA THR A 283 -3.40 21.46 10.26
C THR A 283 -3.32 20.30 11.25
N THR A 284 -3.50 19.07 10.77
CA THR A 284 -3.25 17.86 11.55
C THR A 284 -1.93 17.23 11.13
N PHE A 285 -1.03 17.06 12.09
CA PHE A 285 0.22 16.31 11.95
C PHE A 285 0.01 14.93 12.60
N ALA A 286 -0.17 13.90 11.76
CA ALA A 286 -0.60 12.59 12.21
C ALA A 286 0.53 11.82 12.92
N GLU A 287 1.73 11.83 12.33
CA GLU A 287 2.94 11.21 12.88
C GLU A 287 3.86 12.24 13.54
N ASP A 288 4.99 11.76 14.04
CA ASP A 288 6.07 12.60 14.54
C ASP A 288 6.49 13.63 13.49
N THR A 289 6.63 14.88 13.91
CA THR A 289 7.03 15.99 13.04
C THR A 289 8.23 16.71 13.65
N ALA A 290 9.24 16.96 12.81
CA ALA A 290 10.49 17.61 13.19
C ALA A 290 10.69 18.92 12.44
N PHE A 291 10.72 20.01 13.19
CA PHE A 291 11.15 21.37 12.82
C PHE A 291 12.50 21.70 13.48
N GLU A 292 13.34 20.68 13.72
CA GLU A 292 14.66 20.88 14.32
C GLU A 292 15.51 21.79 13.43
N ASP A 293 16.17 22.79 14.01
CA ASP A 293 16.96 23.80 13.27
C ASP A 293 16.17 24.60 12.21
N ALA A 294 14.83 24.57 12.24
CA ALA A 294 14.02 25.32 11.29
C ALA A 294 14.09 26.82 11.56
N THR A 295 14.00 27.63 10.50
CA THR A 295 13.97 29.09 10.58
C THR A 295 12.72 29.65 9.92
N PHE A 296 11.94 30.44 10.67
CA PHE A 296 10.81 31.21 10.17
C PHE A 296 11.19 32.68 10.15
N THR A 297 11.35 33.26 8.97
CA THR A 297 11.74 34.67 8.83
C THR A 297 10.56 35.64 8.92
N GLY A 298 9.35 35.16 8.69
CA GLY A 298 8.09 35.89 8.89
C GLY A 298 7.23 35.28 10.00
N GLU A 299 5.95 35.63 10.00
CA GLU A 299 4.96 35.09 10.95
C GLU A 299 4.78 33.57 10.78
N ALA A 300 4.59 32.85 11.88
CA ALA A 300 4.36 31.41 11.91
C ALA A 300 3.05 31.09 12.61
N HIS A 301 2.04 30.66 11.83
CA HIS A 301 0.68 30.43 12.31
C HIS A 301 0.39 28.94 12.48
N PHE A 302 0.37 28.46 13.71
CA PHE A 302 -0.02 27.11 14.14
C PHE A 302 -1.34 27.09 14.92
N GLY A 303 -2.11 28.18 14.87
CA GLY A 303 -3.39 28.30 15.57
C GLY A 303 -4.33 27.13 15.25
N ARG A 304 -4.88 26.50 16.29
CA ARG A 304 -5.77 25.32 16.20
C ARG A 304 -5.15 24.09 15.51
N ALA A 305 -3.83 24.06 15.28
CA ALA A 305 -3.14 22.88 14.78
C ALA A 305 -3.23 21.72 15.78
N THR A 306 -3.25 20.49 15.27
CA THR A 306 -3.23 19.26 16.08
C THR A 306 -2.00 18.44 15.76
N PHE A 307 -1.12 18.26 16.74
CA PHE A 307 0.03 17.37 16.69
C PHE A 307 -0.35 16.07 17.39
N ALA A 308 -0.71 15.06 16.60
CA ALA A 308 -1.05 13.72 17.10
C ALA A 308 0.21 12.93 17.45
N GLY A 309 1.26 13.05 16.64
CA GLY A 309 2.61 12.57 16.95
C GLY A 309 3.39 13.49 17.89
N ARG A 310 4.67 13.17 18.13
CA ARG A 310 5.60 14.04 18.86
C ARG A 310 5.98 15.24 17.99
N ALA A 311 5.92 16.44 18.56
CA ALA A 311 6.33 17.67 17.90
C ALA A 311 7.72 18.09 18.39
N GLN A 312 8.72 18.08 17.51
CA GLN A 312 10.08 18.55 17.81
C GLN A 312 10.31 19.92 17.15
N PHE A 313 10.55 20.94 17.95
CA PHE A 313 10.90 22.32 17.56
C PHE A 313 12.26 22.72 18.13
N ARG A 314 13.16 21.75 18.32
CA ARG A 314 14.46 21.99 18.97
C ARG A 314 15.30 22.96 18.15
N ASP A 315 15.93 23.93 18.81
CA ASP A 315 16.86 24.89 18.19
C ASP A 315 16.25 25.66 17.00
N MET A 316 14.92 25.73 16.94
CA MET A 316 14.17 26.47 15.94
C MET A 316 14.23 27.97 16.21
N THR A 317 14.28 28.78 15.16
CA THR A 317 14.22 30.25 15.23
C THR A 317 12.95 30.77 14.58
N LEU A 318 12.17 31.55 15.32
CA LEU A 318 11.01 32.28 14.81
C LEU A 318 11.28 33.78 14.88
N ALA A 319 11.62 34.35 13.74
CA ALA A 319 11.98 35.75 13.60
C ALA A 319 10.77 36.67 13.80
N GLY A 320 9.66 36.31 13.16
CA GLY A 320 8.36 36.99 13.29
C GLY A 320 7.51 36.40 14.42
N ASP A 321 6.26 36.89 14.50
CA ASP A 321 5.32 36.44 15.52
C ASP A 321 4.92 34.98 15.33
N ALA A 322 4.78 34.27 16.44
CA ALA A 322 4.50 32.85 16.49
C ALA A 322 3.17 32.59 17.19
N ASP A 323 2.17 32.11 16.44
CA ASP A 323 0.83 31.83 16.98
C ASP A 323 0.60 30.33 17.12
N PHE A 324 0.41 29.86 18.35
CA PHE A 324 0.01 28.51 18.74
C PHE A 324 -1.33 28.52 19.50
N ALA A 325 -2.15 29.55 19.33
CA ALA A 325 -3.46 29.67 19.98
C ALA A 325 -4.30 28.40 19.76
N GLU A 326 -4.81 27.83 20.85
CA GLU A 326 -5.62 26.61 20.85
C GLU A 326 -4.98 25.38 20.17
N ALA A 327 -3.67 25.39 19.93
CA ALA A 327 -2.96 24.25 19.39
C ALA A 327 -3.00 23.07 20.36
N LYS A 328 -3.08 21.84 19.82
CA LYS A 328 -3.20 20.60 20.60
C LYS A 328 -1.98 19.72 20.38
N PHE A 329 -1.25 19.44 21.44
CA PHE A 329 -0.13 18.51 21.46
C PHE A 329 -0.54 17.26 22.26
N LEU A 330 -0.83 16.16 21.55
CA LEU A 330 -1.42 14.96 22.16
C LEU A 330 -0.38 14.04 22.80
N LEU A 331 0.84 14.05 22.27
CA LEU A 331 2.00 13.41 22.87
C LEU A 331 2.91 14.48 23.48
N GLY A 332 4.20 14.47 23.15
CA GLY A 332 5.18 15.43 23.68
C GLY A 332 5.47 16.57 22.69
N ALA A 333 5.71 17.77 23.22
CA ALA A 333 6.10 18.95 22.45
C ALA A 333 7.41 19.53 22.98
N ARG A 334 8.46 19.55 22.15
CA ARG A 334 9.81 20.00 22.53
C ARG A 334 10.17 21.31 21.83
N PHE A 335 10.19 22.39 22.59
CA PHE A 335 10.69 23.72 22.24
C PHE A 335 12.03 24.02 22.93
N GLU A 336 12.86 22.99 23.10
CA GLU A 336 14.16 23.13 23.76
C GLU A 336 15.10 23.96 22.88
N GLY A 337 15.72 24.98 23.46
CA GLY A 337 16.63 25.88 22.73
C GLY A 337 15.96 26.78 21.69
N THR A 338 14.63 26.71 21.52
CA THR A 338 13.90 27.53 20.54
C THR A 338 14.03 29.01 20.87
N SER A 339 14.27 29.83 19.84
CA SER A 339 14.31 31.29 19.92
C SER A 339 13.09 31.91 19.27
N PHE A 340 12.22 32.51 20.09
CA PHE A 340 11.10 33.34 19.66
C PHE A 340 11.55 34.80 19.69
N THR A 341 11.93 35.37 18.54
CA THR A 341 12.36 36.78 18.50
C THR A 341 11.18 37.73 18.29
N GLY A 342 10.09 37.26 17.68
CA GLY A 342 8.78 37.93 17.68
C GLY A 342 7.98 37.66 18.96
N ASP A 343 6.72 38.10 18.99
CA ASP A 343 5.79 37.73 20.07
C ASP A 343 5.38 36.25 19.92
N ALA A 344 5.32 35.52 21.03
CA ALA A 344 4.95 34.11 21.06
C ALA A 344 3.64 33.91 21.81
N ALA A 345 2.61 33.41 21.12
CA ALA A 345 1.27 33.23 21.63
C ALA A 345 0.92 31.74 21.72
N PHE A 346 0.54 31.28 22.91
CA PHE A 346 0.01 29.95 23.21
C PHE A 346 -1.35 30.02 23.95
N PRO A 347 -2.23 31.02 23.73
CA PRO A 347 -3.45 31.12 24.52
C PRO A 347 -4.36 29.92 24.27
N GLY A 348 -4.84 29.29 25.33
CA GLY A 348 -5.68 28.10 25.22
C GLY A 348 -4.97 26.84 24.66
N ALA A 349 -3.65 26.88 24.41
CA ALA A 349 -2.91 25.73 23.92
C ALA A 349 -2.97 24.56 24.91
N ARG A 350 -3.00 23.32 24.42
CA ARG A 350 -3.20 22.12 25.22
C ARG A 350 -2.06 21.13 25.03
N PHE A 351 -1.35 20.85 26.12
CA PHE A 351 -0.26 19.89 26.18
C PHE A 351 -0.71 18.67 26.99
N ALA A 352 -1.03 17.56 26.30
CA ALA A 352 -1.57 16.38 26.94
C ALA A 352 -0.50 15.57 27.69
N ARG A 353 0.74 15.58 27.22
CA ARG A 353 1.92 15.05 27.92
C ARG A 353 2.92 16.18 28.21
N ARG A 354 4.18 15.82 28.43
CA ARG A 354 5.23 16.76 28.82
C ARG A 354 5.49 17.79 27.72
N ALA A 355 5.63 19.04 28.13
CA ALA A 355 6.01 20.16 27.28
C ALA A 355 7.38 20.67 27.74
N TRP A 356 8.34 20.73 26.82
CA TRP A 356 9.70 21.18 27.11
C TRP A 356 9.94 22.55 26.49
N PHE A 357 10.18 23.54 27.32
CA PHE A 357 10.65 24.90 26.98
C PHE A 357 12.01 25.18 27.64
N THR A 358 12.75 24.11 27.95
CA THR A 358 14.08 24.20 28.56
C THR A 358 14.98 25.09 27.70
N LYS A 359 15.58 26.11 28.31
CA LYS A 359 16.45 27.09 27.62
C LYS A 359 15.80 27.81 26.43
N ALA A 360 14.48 27.78 26.31
CA ALA A 360 13.78 28.58 25.30
C ALA A 360 13.97 30.07 25.58
N VAL A 361 14.09 30.87 24.53
CA VAL A 361 14.26 32.32 24.63
C VAL A 361 13.05 33.00 24.00
N PHE A 362 12.36 33.81 24.79
CA PHE A 362 11.27 34.68 24.36
C PHE A 362 11.77 36.13 24.39
N ALA A 363 12.21 36.65 23.25
CA ALA A 363 12.82 37.97 23.17
C ALA A 363 11.80 39.10 23.39
N ARG A 364 10.54 38.87 22.99
CA ARG A 364 9.42 39.79 23.16
C ARG A 364 8.35 39.17 24.07
N GLY A 365 7.07 39.48 23.85
CA GLY A 365 5.98 38.98 24.68
C GLY A 365 5.80 37.46 24.56
N ALA A 366 5.53 36.81 25.68
CA ALA A 366 5.16 35.40 25.72
C ALA A 366 3.80 35.24 26.43
N GLU A 367 2.80 34.74 25.71
CA GLU A 367 1.43 34.60 26.18
C GLU A 367 1.06 33.12 26.29
N PHE A 368 0.77 32.66 27.50
CA PHE A 368 0.30 31.30 27.82
C PHE A 368 -1.07 31.34 28.52
N GLY A 369 -1.79 32.46 28.39
CA GLY A 369 -3.09 32.67 29.02
C GLY A 369 -4.07 31.52 28.72
N SER A 370 -4.70 30.98 29.75
CA SER A 370 -5.62 29.83 29.63
C SER A 370 -5.02 28.58 28.98
N ALA A 371 -3.70 28.46 28.85
CA ALA A 371 -3.05 27.24 28.39
C ALA A 371 -3.22 26.11 29.42
N HIS A 372 -3.22 24.87 28.94
CA HIS A 372 -3.44 23.67 29.75
C HIS A 372 -2.27 22.70 29.59
N PHE A 373 -1.45 22.58 30.63
CA PHE A 373 -0.36 21.62 30.73
C PHE A 373 -0.84 20.42 31.55
N LYS A 374 -1.41 19.40 30.89
CA LYS A 374 -1.88 18.19 31.59
C LYS A 374 -0.71 17.34 32.11
N GLY A 375 0.37 17.25 31.32
CA GLY A 375 1.65 16.69 31.76
C GLY A 375 2.57 17.75 32.37
N ASP A 376 3.82 17.39 32.62
CA ASP A 376 4.80 18.32 33.19
C ASP A 376 5.13 19.45 32.21
N ALA A 377 5.34 20.65 32.74
CA ALA A 377 5.78 21.83 32.01
C ALA A 377 7.20 22.21 32.46
N GLU A 378 8.17 22.08 31.55
CA GLU A 378 9.59 22.30 31.83
C GLU A 378 10.06 23.62 31.22
N PHE A 379 10.23 24.66 32.05
CA PHE A 379 10.76 25.98 31.68
C PHE A 379 12.16 26.23 32.26
N ARG A 380 12.91 25.16 32.55
CA ARG A 380 14.22 25.27 33.21
C ARG A 380 15.19 26.09 32.36
N GLY A 381 15.79 27.13 32.96
CA GLY A 381 16.70 28.04 32.27
C GLY A 381 16.08 28.82 31.11
N ALA A 382 14.75 28.84 30.98
CA ALA A 382 14.08 29.65 29.96
C ALA A 382 14.26 31.15 30.25
N VAL A 383 14.37 31.95 29.19
CA VAL A 383 14.55 33.40 29.30
C VAL A 383 13.35 34.11 28.69
N PHE A 384 12.62 34.86 29.51
CA PHE A 384 11.54 35.74 29.10
C PHE A 384 12.04 37.18 29.14
N ALA A 385 12.53 37.68 28.00
CA ALA A 385 13.08 39.02 27.89
C ALA A 385 11.99 40.10 27.81
N GLY A 386 10.83 39.77 27.22
CA GLY A 386 9.63 40.60 27.28
C GLY A 386 8.66 40.18 28.40
N ASN A 387 7.42 40.68 28.33
CA ASN A 387 6.38 40.34 29.31
C ASN A 387 5.95 38.88 29.16
N ALA A 388 5.88 38.14 30.26
CA ALA A 388 5.39 36.77 30.30
C ALA A 388 4.02 36.71 30.98
N ARG A 389 3.02 36.15 30.31
CA ARG A 389 1.66 36.03 30.85
C ARG A 389 1.24 34.57 30.89
N PHE A 390 0.97 34.08 32.09
CA PHE A 390 0.41 32.77 32.41
C PHE A 390 -0.93 32.94 33.13
N VAL A 391 -1.75 33.89 32.66
CA VAL A 391 -3.02 34.24 33.31
C VAL A 391 -4.03 33.11 33.10
N ALA A 392 -4.65 32.63 34.18
CA ALA A 392 -5.58 31.50 34.14
C ALA A 392 -5.00 30.22 33.51
N THR A 393 -3.66 30.07 33.50
CA THR A 393 -2.99 28.86 33.01
C THR A 393 -3.16 27.71 34.00
N ALA A 394 -3.46 26.52 33.50
CA ALA A 394 -3.59 25.31 34.30
C ALA A 394 -2.36 24.40 34.13
N PHE A 395 -1.55 24.29 35.19
CA PHE A 395 -0.46 23.32 35.33
C PHE A 395 -0.98 22.08 36.07
N GLY A 396 -1.43 21.09 35.32
CA GLY A 396 -1.95 19.81 35.81
C GLY A 396 -0.86 18.80 36.23
N GLY A 397 0.30 18.84 35.56
CA GLY A 397 1.52 18.15 35.96
C GLY A 397 2.46 19.05 36.79
N ASN A 398 3.70 18.62 36.98
CA ASN A 398 4.70 19.44 37.66
C ASN A 398 5.09 20.65 36.80
N ALA A 399 5.31 21.81 37.43
CA ALA A 399 5.76 23.03 36.77
C ALA A 399 7.17 23.39 37.22
N HIS A 400 8.13 23.32 36.30
CA HIS A 400 9.55 23.50 36.61
C HIS A 400 10.09 24.77 35.95
N PHE A 401 10.27 25.83 36.74
CA PHE A 401 10.88 27.09 36.31
C PHE A 401 12.32 27.24 36.79
N HIS A 402 12.96 26.18 37.30
CA HIS A 402 14.31 26.25 37.87
C HIS A 402 15.30 27.05 37.00
N GLY A 403 15.90 28.09 37.57
CA GLY A 403 16.87 28.95 36.89
C GLY A 403 16.31 29.79 35.72
N ALA A 404 15.00 29.89 35.56
CA ALA A 404 14.40 30.76 34.55
C ALA A 404 14.62 32.25 34.89
N ALA A 405 14.62 33.11 33.86
CA ALA A 405 14.79 34.55 34.01
C ALA A 405 13.62 35.31 33.39
N PHE A 406 12.92 36.11 34.19
CA PHE A 406 11.85 37.02 33.78
C PHE A 406 12.37 38.46 33.84
N ARG A 407 12.75 38.99 32.68
CA ARG A 407 13.39 40.33 32.56
C ARG A 407 12.39 41.48 32.66
N ARG A 408 11.12 41.20 32.39
CA ARG A 408 9.99 42.14 32.48
C ARG A 408 8.88 41.53 33.33
N ALA A 409 7.68 42.09 33.27
CA ALA A 409 6.58 41.65 34.12
C ALA A 409 6.20 40.19 33.81
N ALA A 410 6.05 39.40 34.87
CA ALA A 410 5.56 38.02 34.81
C ALA A 410 4.22 37.94 35.55
N SER A 411 3.15 37.52 34.88
CA SER A 411 1.84 37.36 35.51
C SER A 411 1.40 35.92 35.53
N PHE A 412 1.15 35.39 36.72
CA PHE A 412 0.55 34.08 37.01
C PHE A 412 -0.82 34.26 37.65
N ARG A 413 -1.52 35.36 37.34
CA ARG A 413 -2.83 35.66 37.92
C ARG A 413 -3.80 34.54 37.60
N GLU A 414 -4.56 34.07 38.58
CA GLU A 414 -5.55 32.98 38.40
C GLU A 414 -4.93 31.65 37.90
N ALA A 415 -3.59 31.53 37.89
CA ALA A 415 -2.94 30.29 37.49
C ALA A 415 -3.13 29.20 38.54
N VAL A 416 -3.30 27.96 38.09
CA VAL A 416 -3.49 26.80 38.98
C VAL A 416 -2.33 25.84 38.82
N PHE A 417 -1.59 25.62 39.90
CA PHE A 417 -0.54 24.62 40.03
C PHE A 417 -1.09 23.42 40.81
N ALA A 418 -1.48 22.37 40.08
CA ALA A 418 -2.13 21.20 40.67
C ALA A 418 -1.14 20.21 41.32
N ARG A 419 0.13 20.25 40.90
CA ARG A 419 1.25 19.46 41.43
C ARG A 419 2.38 20.41 41.84
N ASP A 420 3.60 19.89 41.94
CA ASP A 420 4.73 20.66 42.46
C ASP A 420 5.12 21.78 41.50
N ALA A 421 5.35 22.97 42.04
CA ALA A 421 5.78 24.16 41.33
C ALA A 421 7.13 24.62 41.87
N THR A 422 8.16 24.60 41.02
CA THR A 422 9.54 24.89 41.42
C THR A 422 10.05 26.15 40.73
N PHE A 423 10.34 27.17 41.52
CA PHE A 423 10.91 28.47 41.12
C PHE A 423 12.32 28.66 41.70
N GLN A 424 13.01 27.57 42.03
CA GLN A 424 14.36 27.63 42.59
C GLN A 424 15.32 28.37 41.65
N GLY A 425 16.03 29.36 42.18
CA GLY A 425 17.00 30.15 41.42
C GLY A 425 16.40 31.01 40.30
N VAL A 426 15.09 31.24 40.30
CA VAL A 426 14.44 32.10 39.30
C VAL A 426 14.81 33.56 39.55
N ALA A 427 15.10 34.31 38.49
CA ALA A 427 15.29 35.76 38.55
C ALA A 427 14.02 36.47 38.05
N PHE A 428 13.31 37.17 38.94
CA PHE A 428 12.23 38.09 38.61
C PHE A 428 12.75 39.54 38.64
N ASP A 429 13.27 40.01 37.51
CA ASP A 429 13.78 41.38 37.37
C ASP A 429 12.63 42.40 37.22
N GLY A 430 11.47 41.94 36.75
CA GLY A 430 10.23 42.71 36.68
C GLY A 430 9.21 42.34 37.78
N ALA A 431 8.07 43.03 37.77
CA ALA A 431 6.98 42.74 38.70
C ALA A 431 6.39 41.35 38.46
N VAL A 432 6.18 40.60 39.55
CA VAL A 432 5.53 39.28 39.53
C VAL A 432 4.12 39.36 40.10
N GLY A 433 3.12 39.03 39.28
CA GLY A 433 1.71 39.05 39.67
C GLY A 433 1.21 37.65 39.98
N LEU A 434 0.98 37.34 41.26
CA LEU A 434 0.48 36.05 41.73
C LEU A 434 -0.99 36.09 42.18
N ARG A 435 -1.70 37.21 42.01
CA ARG A 435 -3.07 37.37 42.53
C ARG A 435 -3.98 36.22 42.07
N ASP A 436 -4.71 35.63 43.01
CA ASP A 436 -5.65 34.51 42.77
C ASP A 436 -4.99 33.24 42.20
N ALA A 437 -3.66 33.16 42.15
CA ALA A 437 -2.96 31.91 41.84
C ALA A 437 -3.19 30.88 42.96
N THR A 438 -3.24 29.60 42.61
CA THR A 438 -3.43 28.50 43.57
C THR A 438 -2.32 27.46 43.43
N PHE A 439 -1.70 27.10 44.56
CA PHE A 439 -0.69 26.06 44.69
C PHE A 439 -1.24 24.92 45.56
N ARG A 440 -1.58 23.80 44.91
CA ARG A 440 -2.23 22.65 45.58
C ARG A 440 -1.25 21.66 46.22
N LYS A 441 0.02 21.74 45.82
CA LYS A 441 1.14 20.94 46.34
C LYS A 441 2.32 21.85 46.63
N ASN A 442 3.53 21.32 46.61
CA ASN A 442 4.70 22.05 47.06
C ASN A 442 5.02 23.20 46.10
N ALA A 443 5.23 24.39 46.66
CA ALA A 443 5.73 25.55 45.95
C ALA A 443 7.11 25.90 46.50
N GLU A 444 8.15 25.88 45.66
CA GLU A 444 9.52 26.11 46.10
C GLU A 444 10.11 27.39 45.47
N PHE A 445 10.55 28.33 46.30
CA PHE A 445 11.14 29.61 45.86
C PHE A 445 12.59 29.79 46.33
N ARG A 446 13.27 28.69 46.70
CA ARG A 446 14.63 28.75 47.24
C ARG A 446 15.59 29.46 46.28
N GLY A 447 16.23 30.51 46.75
CA GLY A 447 17.16 31.31 45.93
C GLY A 447 16.51 32.06 44.77
N ALA A 448 15.18 32.20 44.75
CA ALA A 448 14.52 33.09 43.80
C ALA A 448 14.85 34.56 44.14
N GLY A 449 15.22 35.33 43.12
CA GLY A 449 15.46 36.77 43.23
C GLY A 449 14.23 37.55 42.82
N PHE A 450 13.81 38.50 43.65
CA PHE A 450 12.68 39.39 43.37
C PHE A 450 13.16 40.84 43.38
N ALA A 451 13.09 41.52 42.22
CA ALA A 451 13.36 42.96 42.16
C ALA A 451 12.29 43.78 42.88
N GLN A 452 11.06 43.27 42.93
CA GLN A 452 9.94 43.81 43.69
C GLN A 452 9.27 42.68 44.47
N PRO A 453 8.90 42.89 45.75
CA PRO A 453 8.24 41.85 46.53
C PRO A 453 6.89 41.48 45.88
N PRO A 454 6.61 40.18 45.66
CA PRO A 454 5.30 39.74 45.18
C PRO A 454 4.20 40.13 46.18
N ARG A 455 2.96 40.18 45.71
CA ARG A 455 1.79 40.21 46.59
C ARG A 455 1.16 38.83 46.59
N VAL A 456 1.09 38.21 47.76
CA VAL A 456 0.49 36.89 47.95
C VAL A 456 -0.48 36.91 49.12
N THR A 457 -1.42 35.96 49.14
CA THR A 457 -2.31 35.72 50.28
C THR A 457 -2.13 34.27 50.74
N ALA A 458 -2.32 34.00 52.03
CA ALA A 458 -2.12 32.65 52.57
C ALA A 458 -3.05 31.60 51.91
N GLY A 459 -4.28 32.01 51.53
CA GLY A 459 -5.25 31.14 50.86
C GLY A 459 -4.84 30.65 49.47
N GLN A 460 -3.72 31.14 48.92
CA GLN A 460 -3.16 30.66 47.66
C GLN A 460 -2.45 29.32 47.79
N PHE A 461 -2.08 28.91 49.01
CA PHE A 461 -1.30 27.71 49.27
C PHE A 461 -2.17 26.72 50.07
N GLU A 462 -2.39 25.52 49.54
CA GLU A 462 -3.06 24.45 50.29
C GLU A 462 -2.16 23.89 51.41
N GLY A 463 -0.84 24.07 51.29
CA GLY A 463 0.16 23.77 52.32
C GLY A 463 0.79 25.03 52.90
N ASP A 464 2.00 24.89 53.44
CA ASP A 464 2.72 26.02 54.02
C ASP A 464 3.09 27.07 52.97
N VAL A 465 2.98 28.34 53.35
CA VAL A 465 3.48 29.45 52.54
C VAL A 465 5.01 29.36 52.50
N PRO A 466 5.64 29.40 51.32
CA PRO A 466 7.09 29.34 51.20
C PRO A 466 7.77 30.43 52.06
N PRO A 467 8.84 30.10 52.81
CA PRO A 467 9.52 31.07 53.68
C PRO A 467 9.97 32.34 52.96
N GLU A 468 10.38 32.21 51.70
CA GLU A 468 10.82 33.32 50.85
C GLU A 468 9.68 34.30 50.52
N LEU A 469 8.42 33.87 50.67
CA LEU A 469 7.22 34.67 50.39
C LEU A 469 6.50 35.13 51.66
N SER A 470 6.91 34.67 52.85
CA SER A 470 6.20 34.99 54.10
C SER A 470 6.15 36.49 54.41
N GLY A 471 7.18 37.25 54.03
CA GLY A 471 7.20 38.73 54.19
C GLY A 471 6.36 39.51 53.17
N ALA A 472 5.77 38.82 52.19
CA ALA A 472 5.00 39.39 51.08
C ALA A 472 3.48 39.16 51.22
N ILE A 473 3.04 38.61 52.35
CA ILE A 473 1.63 38.31 52.63
C ILE A 473 0.86 39.61 52.88
N THR A 474 -0.20 39.85 52.09
CA THR A 474 -1.17 40.92 52.34
C THR A 474 -2.45 40.35 52.97
N PRO A 475 -3.18 41.11 53.80
CA PRO A 475 -4.55 40.75 54.19
C PRO A 475 -5.37 40.57 52.92
N GLY A 476 -6.11 39.46 52.85
CA GLY A 476 -6.84 39.00 51.65
C GLY A 476 -7.87 39.99 51.14
#